data_AF-A0A1I0Z9Z9-F1
#
_entry.id   AF-A0A1I0Z9Z9-F1
#
_cell.length_a   1.000
_cell.length_b   1.000
_cell.length_c   1.000
_cell.angle_alpha   90.00
_cell.angle_beta   90.00
_cell.angle_gamma   90.00
#
_symmetry.space_group_name_H-M   'P 1'
#
loop_
_entity.id
_entity.type
_entity.pdbx_description
1 polymer ?
#
loop_
_entity_poly.entity_id
_entity_poly.type
_entity_poly.pdbx_seq_one_letter_code
_entity_poly.pdbx_strand_id
1 'polypeptide(L)' 'MAGDSTRHCAKKQSFGLIGVHERGLALSGEVEISSMPDQGTIIRVGIPIHNELRNS' A
#
# COMPACT_ATOMS: atom_id res chain seq x y z
N MET A 1 38.08 -7.40 5.39
CA MET A 1 36.84 -7.33 6.18
C MET A 1 35.89 -6.37 5.48
N ALA A 2 34.91 -6.87 4.74
CA ALA A 2 33.86 -6.05 4.11
C ALA A 2 32.60 -6.16 4.97
N GLY A 3 32.33 -5.15 5.78
CA GLY A 3 31.08 -5.02 6.53
C GLY A 3 30.04 -4.38 5.63
N ASP A 4 29.12 -5.19 5.11
CA ASP A 4 28.01 -4.73 4.28
C ASP A 4 27.11 -3.77 5.05
N SER A 5 26.69 -2.72 4.35
CA SER A 5 25.95 -1.57 4.85
C SER A 5 24.52 -1.98 5.20
N THR A 6 24.27 -2.24 6.47
CA THR A 6 22.90 -2.32 7.00
C THR A 6 22.27 -0.93 6.92
N ARG A 7 21.59 -0.65 5.80
CA ARG A 7 20.67 0.47 5.66
C ARG A 7 19.55 0.26 6.67
N HIS A 8 19.73 0.82 7.86
CA HIS A 8 18.72 0.83 8.91
C HIS A 8 17.55 1.69 8.42
N CYS A 9 16.59 1.06 7.74
CA CYS A 9 15.34 1.71 7.36
C CYS A 9 14.46 1.80 8.61
N ALA A 10 14.87 2.65 9.56
CA ALA A 10 14.02 3.07 10.64
C ALA A 10 12.99 4.06 10.08
N LYS A 11 12.02 3.54 9.31
CA LYS A 11 10.84 4.30 8.95
C LYS A 11 10.07 4.58 10.22
N LYS A 12 10.33 5.75 10.82
CA LYS A 12 9.47 6.38 11.85
C LYS A 12 8.01 6.18 11.43
N GLN A 13 7.20 5.68 12.36
CA GLN A 13 5.72 5.64 12.36
C GLN A 13 5.10 6.27 11.10
N SER A 14 5.14 5.55 9.98
CA SER A 14 4.77 6.11 8.68
C SER A 14 3.42 5.54 8.29
N PHE A 15 2.39 6.37 8.41
CA PHE A 15 1.01 6.05 8.01
C PHE A 15 0.79 6.01 6.50
N GLY A 16 1.86 5.86 5.69
CA GLY A 16 1.77 5.90 4.23
C GLY A 16 0.90 4.76 3.68
N LEU A 17 1.30 3.51 3.94
CA LEU A 17 0.55 2.33 3.47
C LEU A 17 -0.77 2.16 4.23
N ILE A 18 -0.76 2.42 5.54
CA ILE A 18 -1.97 2.37 6.38
C ILE A 18 -3.01 3.37 5.85
N GLY A 19 -2.62 4.62 5.64
CA GLY A 19 -3.52 5.65 5.12
C GLY A 19 -3.96 5.40 3.68
N VAL A 20 -3.18 4.69 2.85
CA VAL A 20 -3.63 4.23 1.53
C VAL A 20 -4.70 3.15 1.67
N HIS A 21 -4.48 2.16 2.55
CA HIS A 21 -5.43 1.09 2.81
C HIS A 21 -6.76 1.62 3.37
N GLU A 22 -6.70 2.48 4.38
CA GLU A 22 -7.88 3.12 4.98
C GLU A 22 -8.69 3.93 3.96
N ARG A 23 -8.02 4.74 3.13
CA ARG A 23 -8.70 5.54 2.10
C ARG A 23 -9.26 4.69 0.96
N GLY A 24 -8.58 3.61 0.59
CA GLY A 24 -9.11 2.63 -0.38
C GLY A 24 -10.44 2.06 0.10
N LEU A 25 -10.49 1.59 1.36
CA LEU A 25 -11.71 1.06 1.97
C LEU A 25 -12.82 2.12 2.09
N ALA A 26 -12.48 3.35 2.46
CA ALA A 26 -13.46 4.44 2.57
C ALA A 26 -14.16 4.77 1.23
N LEU A 27 -13.52 4.44 0.11
CA LEU A 27 -14.06 4.61 -1.24
C LEU A 27 -14.67 3.32 -1.81
N SER A 28 -14.93 2.31 -0.95
CA SER A 28 -15.39 0.98 -1.36
C SER A 28 -14.46 0.32 -2.39
N GLY A 29 -13.18 0.67 -2.36
CA GLY A 29 -12.14 0.14 -3.23
C GLY A 29 -11.35 -0.99 -2.59
N GLU A 30 -10.28 -1.39 -3.27
CA GLU A 30 -9.39 -2.47 -2.87
C GLU A 30 -7.93 -2.04 -2.92
N VAL A 31 -7.11 -2.63 -2.04
CA VAL A 31 -5.66 -2.42 -2.00
C VAL A 31 -4.97 -3.76 -1.81
N GLU A 32 -4.03 -4.08 -2.70
CA GLU A 32 -3.21 -5.29 -2.65
C GLU A 32 -1.74 -4.90 -2.63
N ILE A 33 -0.96 -5.52 -1.74
CA ILE A 33 0.48 -5.30 -1.62
C ILE A 33 1.19 -6.65 -1.83
N SER A 34 2.03 -6.72 -2.85
CA SER A 34 2.86 -7.89 -3.13
C SER A 34 4.32 -7.46 -3.20
N SER A 35 5.22 -8.21 -2.57
CA SER A 35 6.64 -7.93 -2.58
C SER A 35 7.43 -9.22 -2.69
N MET A 36 8.52 -9.16 -3.45
CA MET A 36 9.46 -10.25 -3.60
C MET A 36 10.87 -9.71 -3.36
N PRO A 37 11.68 -10.35 -2.50
CA PRO A 37 13.09 -10.01 -2.33
C PRO A 37 13.79 -9.93 -3.69
N ASP A 38 14.63 -8.92 -3.87
CA ASP A 38 15.40 -8.66 -5.09
C ASP A 38 14.58 -8.40 -6.37
N GLN A 39 13.25 -8.38 -6.28
CA GLN A 39 12.32 -8.08 -7.39
C GLN A 39 11.47 -6.83 -7.13
N GLY A 40 11.45 -6.36 -5.88
CA GLY A 40 10.80 -5.11 -5.48
C GLY A 40 9.43 -5.30 -4.83
N THR A 41 8.62 -4.24 -4.89
CA THR A 41 7.29 -4.17 -4.29
C THR A 41 6.31 -3.58 -5.29
N ILE A 42 5.17 -4.23 -5.44
CA ILE A 42 4.03 -3.75 -6.22
C ILE A 42 2.89 -3.45 -5.26
N ILE A 43 2.29 -2.27 -5.42
CA ILE A 43 1.08 -1.87 -4.70
C ILE A 43 0.01 -1.62 -5.76
N ARG A 44 -1.08 -2.38 -5.72
CA ARG A 44 -2.25 -2.19 -6.58
C ARG A 44 -3.36 -1.54 -5.79
N VAL A 45 -3.99 -0.54 -6.38
CA VAL A 45 -5.13 0.18 -5.81
C VAL A 45 -6.24 0.21 -6.84
N GLY A 46 -7.40 -0.33 -6.49
CA GLY A 46 -8.61 -0.28 -7.30
C GLY A 46 -9.64 0.62 -6.65
N ILE A 47 -10.10 1.66 -7.36
CA ILE A 47 -11.15 2.57 -6.90
C ILE A 47 -12.29 2.56 -7.92
N PRO A 48 -13.54 2.29 -7.51
CA PRO A 48 -14.70 2.39 -8.38
C PRO A 48 -14.88 3.81 -8.93
N ILE A 49 -15.09 3.95 -10.24
CA ILE A 49 -15.34 5.25 -10.89
C ILE A 49 -16.79 5.71 -10.67
N HIS A 50 -17.71 4.74 -10.52
CA HIS A 50 -19.10 4.99 -10.20
C HIS A 50 -19.41 4.35 -8.86
N ASN A 51 -19.97 5.14 -7.95
CA ASN A 51 -20.62 4.58 -6.78
C ASN A 51 -21.87 3.89 -7.33
N GLU A 52 -22.04 2.59 -7.10
CA GLU A 52 -23.31 1.95 -7.46
C GLU A 52 -24.41 2.78 -6.80
N LEU A 53 -25.22 3.44 -7.63
CA LEU A 53 -26.36 4.19 -7.16
C LEU A 53 -27.18 3.18 -6.38
N ARG A 54 -27.21 3.35 -5.05
CA ARG A 54 -28.10 2.58 -4.18
C ARG A 54 -29.51 2.95 -4.60
N ASN A 55 -30.07 2.22 -5.57
CA ASN A 55 -31.48 2.27 -5.92
C ASN A 55 -32.23 1.97 -4.62
N SER A 56 -32.73 3.04 -4.02
CA SER A 56 -33.56 3.08 -2.83
C SER A 56 -35.01 3.17 -3.27
#